data_AF-A0A4Y7PFK6-F1
#
_entry.id   AF-A0A4Y7PFK6-F1
#
_cell.length_a   1.000
_cell.length_b   1.000
_cell.length_c   1.000
_cell.angle_alpha   90.00
_cell.angle_beta   90.00
_cell.angle_gamma   90.00
#
_symmetry.space_group_name_H-M   'P 1'
#
loop_
_entity.id
_entity.type
_entity.pdbx_description
1 polymer ?
#
loop_
_entity_poly.entity_id
_entity_poly.type
_entity_poly.pdbx_seq_one_letter_code
_entity_poly.pdbx_strand_id
1 'polypeptide(L)'
;WSFYVNEAEKFDKALVESWKADMEGIVIFAGLFSASVTAFIIEGYKTLSPDPSKMTITLLAQISSQLAAISNGTNPNLLSPSFAPASFHPAASSIAVNTLWFFSLAFGLVCALGANMVQQWARNYLQLIERRPAPGKRARIRSFLYEGIETFRMKAVVEAIPALLHVSLFLFLIGLVIFLFPISLPIATTMLAILVLVVAMYMVVTILPIYYRHCPYRTPLSSPCWRIFR
;
A
#
# COMPACT_ATOMS: atom_id res chain seq x y z
N TRP A 1 -15.15 -43.51 11.29
CA TRP A 1 -15.41 -42.26 12.03
C TRP A 1 -14.17 -41.68 12.71
N SER A 2 -13.43 -42.43 13.54
CA SER A 2 -12.18 -41.96 14.17
C SER A 2 -11.10 -41.52 13.18
N PHE A 3 -10.90 -42.29 12.10
CA PHE A 3 -9.96 -41.94 11.02
C PHE A 3 -10.30 -40.59 10.35
N TYR A 4 -11.57 -40.38 10.00
CA TYR A 4 -12.05 -39.11 9.44
C TYR A 4 -11.82 -37.92 10.38
N VAL A 5 -12.12 -38.09 11.67
CA VAL A 5 -11.96 -37.02 12.68
C VAL A 5 -10.49 -36.67 12.92
N ASN A 6 -9.59 -37.64 12.81
CA ASN A 6 -8.15 -37.41 12.91
C ASN A 6 -7.61 -36.66 11.68
N GLU A 7 -7.99 -37.10 10.48
CA GLU A 7 -7.55 -36.46 9.24
C GLU A 7 -8.11 -35.04 9.08
N ALA A 8 -9.36 -34.86 9.48
CA ALA A 8 -10.04 -33.57 9.59
C ALA A 8 -9.28 -32.58 10.48
N GLU A 9 -8.85 -33.04 11.66
CA GLU A 9 -8.13 -32.20 12.63
C GLU A 9 -6.77 -31.75 12.09
N LYS A 10 -6.03 -32.66 11.44
CA LYS A 10 -4.74 -32.32 10.81
C LYS A 10 -4.93 -31.29 9.71
N PHE A 11 -5.93 -31.46 8.85
CA PHE A 11 -6.23 -30.52 7.78
C PHE A 11 -6.59 -29.13 8.31
N ASP A 12 -7.47 -29.06 9.32
CA ASP A 12 -7.91 -27.78 9.90
C ASP A 12 -6.76 -27.05 10.59
N LYS A 13 -5.90 -27.79 11.31
CA LYS A 13 -4.69 -27.23 11.93
C LYS A 13 -3.72 -26.69 10.89
N ALA A 14 -3.42 -27.48 9.86
CA ALA A 14 -2.54 -27.05 8.76
C ALA A 14 -3.09 -25.81 8.04
N LEU A 15 -4.41 -25.75 7.80
CA LEU A 15 -5.05 -24.58 7.18
C LEU A 15 -4.94 -23.33 8.06
N VAL A 16 -5.27 -23.43 9.34
CA VAL A 16 -5.19 -22.30 10.30
C VAL A 16 -3.75 -21.83 10.49
N GLU A 17 -2.79 -22.75 10.59
CA GLU A 17 -1.37 -22.41 10.70
C GLU A 17 -0.86 -21.69 9.45
N SER A 18 -1.23 -22.17 8.26
CA SER A 18 -0.86 -21.51 7.00
C SER A 18 -1.38 -20.08 6.92
N TRP A 19 -2.68 -19.86 7.21
CA TRP A 19 -3.27 -18.52 7.21
C TRP A 19 -2.64 -17.63 8.26
N LYS A 20 -2.34 -18.16 9.45
CA LYS A 20 -1.72 -17.38 10.51
C LYS A 20 -0.31 -16.92 10.10
N ALA A 21 0.49 -17.81 9.53
CA ALA A 21 1.85 -17.53 9.07
C ALA A 21 1.85 -16.49 7.93
N ASP A 22 1.00 -16.66 6.92
CA ASP A 22 0.87 -15.72 5.81
C ASP A 22 0.47 -14.32 6.32
N MET A 23 -0.52 -14.25 7.21
CA MET A 23 -0.99 -12.98 7.77
C MET A 23 0.03 -12.32 8.70
N GLU A 24 0.84 -13.09 9.42
CA GLU A 24 1.91 -12.56 10.26
C GLU A 24 2.96 -11.83 9.41
N GLY A 25 3.38 -12.44 8.30
CA GLY A 25 4.27 -11.81 7.32
C GLY A 25 3.68 -10.51 6.75
N ILE A 26 2.38 -10.51 6.43
CA ILE A 26 1.69 -9.32 5.92
C ILE A 26 1.65 -8.19 6.95
N VAL A 27 1.36 -8.46 8.22
CA VAL A 27 1.32 -7.43 9.27
C VAL A 27 2.69 -6.78 9.46
N ILE A 28 3.75 -7.59 9.53
CA ILE A 28 5.13 -7.10 9.67
C ILE A 28 5.51 -6.23 8.46
N PHE A 29 5.28 -6.74 7.25
CA PHE A 29 5.57 -6.01 6.03
C PHE A 29 4.78 -4.70 5.94
N ALA A 30 3.47 -4.73 6.22
CA ALA A 30 2.61 -3.55 6.19
C ALA A 30 3.05 -2.48 7.21
N GLY A 31 3.53 -2.88 8.39
CA GLY A 31 4.08 -1.96 9.39
C GLY A 31 5.36 -1.28 8.89
N LEU A 32 6.33 -2.06 8.39
CA LEU A 32 7.58 -1.53 7.84
C LEU A 32 7.33 -0.62 6.63
N PHE A 33 6.47 -1.06 5.72
CA PHE A 33 6.06 -0.30 4.55
C PHE A 33 5.37 1.01 4.95
N SER A 34 4.46 0.98 5.93
CA SER A 34 3.79 2.18 6.42
C SER A 34 4.79 3.20 6.99
N ALA A 35 5.80 2.73 7.74
CA ALA A 35 6.87 3.59 8.24
C ALA A 35 7.68 4.23 7.10
N SER A 36 8.05 3.45 6.08
CA SER A 36 8.73 3.98 4.89
C SER A 36 7.88 5.02 4.16
N VAL A 37 6.61 4.72 3.84
CA VAL A 37 5.69 5.64 3.16
C VAL A 37 5.48 6.93 3.97
N THR A 38 5.39 6.81 5.30
CA THR A 38 5.24 7.98 6.19
C THR A 38 6.41 8.95 6.08
N ALA A 39 7.65 8.44 5.95
CA ALA A 39 8.82 9.31 5.75
C ALA A 39 8.71 10.13 4.46
N PHE A 40 8.23 9.52 3.38
CA PHE A 40 7.98 10.22 2.12
C PHE A 40 6.81 11.20 2.23
N ILE A 41 5.72 10.85 2.92
CA ILE A 41 4.59 11.75 3.17
C ILE A 41 5.04 13.00 3.93
N ILE A 42 5.89 12.86 4.94
CA ILE A 42 6.41 14.01 5.71
C ILE A 42 7.16 14.98 4.78
N GLU A 43 7.95 14.47 3.84
CA GLU A 43 8.66 15.30 2.88
C GLU A 43 7.72 15.87 1.79
N GLY A 44 6.81 15.05 1.28
CA GLY A 44 5.81 15.44 0.28
C GLY A 44 4.84 16.49 0.79
N TYR A 45 4.48 16.46 2.07
CA TYR A 45 3.57 17.42 2.71
C TYR A 45 4.14 18.85 2.66
N LYS A 46 5.46 19.00 2.77
CA LYS A 46 6.12 20.31 2.68
C LYS A 46 5.89 20.97 1.32
N THR A 47 5.72 20.19 0.25
CA THR A 47 5.44 20.71 -1.10
C THR A 47 4.02 21.23 -1.26
N LEU A 48 3.11 20.88 -0.34
CA LEU A 48 1.72 21.37 -0.29
C LEU A 48 1.57 22.64 0.56
N SER A 49 2.62 23.05 1.25
CA SER A 49 2.66 24.28 2.04
C SER A 49 3.61 25.32 1.42
N PRO A 50 3.34 26.63 1.58
CA PRO A 50 4.28 27.66 1.18
C PRO A 50 5.62 27.48 1.90
N ASP A 51 6.72 27.51 1.15
CA ASP A 51 8.06 27.40 1.71
C ASP A 51 8.47 28.74 2.36
N PRO A 52 8.56 28.82 3.70
CA PRO A 52 8.89 30.06 4.39
C PRO A 52 10.30 30.53 4.02
N SER A 53 11.23 29.63 3.73
CA SER A 53 12.60 29.98 3.35
C SER A 53 12.66 30.64 1.99
N LYS A 54 11.89 30.16 1.01
CA LYS A 54 11.77 30.84 -0.30
C LYS A 54 11.15 32.23 -0.18
N MET A 55 10.14 32.37 0.68
CA MET A 55 9.56 33.67 0.97
C MET A 55 10.59 34.62 1.59
N THR A 56 11.38 34.15 2.57
CA THR A 56 12.47 34.93 3.18
C THR A 56 13.55 35.31 2.17
N ILE A 57 13.99 34.39 1.30
CA ILE A 57 15.00 34.67 0.26
C ILE A 57 14.48 35.72 -0.72
N THR A 58 13.22 35.60 -1.13
CA THR A 58 12.59 36.58 -2.05
C THR A 58 12.53 37.96 -1.41
N LEU A 59 12.15 38.04 -0.13
CA LEU A 59 12.15 39.28 0.64
C LEU A 59 13.57 39.87 0.80
N LEU A 60 14.57 39.04 1.10
CA LEU A 60 15.97 39.48 1.22
C LEU A 60 16.52 40.01 -0.11
N ALA A 61 16.26 39.31 -1.22
CA ALA A 61 16.67 39.75 -2.55
C ALA A 61 16.01 41.09 -2.92
N GLN A 62 14.74 41.26 -2.58
CA GLN A 62 14.02 42.51 -2.79
C GLN A 62 14.59 43.65 -1.93
N ILE A 63 14.81 43.43 -0.63
CA ILE A 63 15.45 44.42 0.25
C ILE A 63 16.84 44.80 -0.27
N SER A 64 17.62 43.82 -0.72
CA SER A 64 18.94 44.06 -1.31
C SER A 64 18.85 44.92 -2.57
N SER A 65 17.88 44.64 -3.46
CA SER A 65 17.66 45.43 -4.68
C SER A 65 17.21 46.87 -4.37
N GLN A 66 16.38 47.06 -3.34
CA GLN A 66 15.96 48.38 -2.88
C GLN A 66 17.14 49.16 -2.30
N LEU A 67 17.99 48.51 -1.51
CA LEU A 67 19.16 49.15 -0.92
C LEU A 67 20.18 49.56 -2.00
N ALA A 68 20.36 48.73 -3.03
CA ALA A 68 21.19 49.06 -4.20
C ALA A 68 20.60 50.22 -5.04
N ALA A 69 19.28 50.29 -5.21
CA ALA A 69 18.62 51.40 -5.89
C ALA A 69 18.80 52.72 -5.14
N ILE A 70 18.71 52.69 -3.80
CA ILE A 70 18.96 53.85 -2.93
C ILE A 70 20.42 54.29 -3.04
N SER A 71 21.38 53.35 -3.02
CA SER A 71 22.80 53.71 -3.15
C SER A 71 23.14 54.34 -4.50
N ASN A 72 22.44 53.96 -5.56
CA ASN A 72 22.60 54.51 -6.91
C ASN A 72 21.82 55.82 -7.14
N GLY A 73 21.18 56.39 -6.10
CA GLY A 73 20.45 57.66 -6.21
C GLY A 73 19.11 57.56 -6.97
N THR A 74 18.60 56.35 -7.19
CA THR A 74 17.30 56.12 -7.83
C THR A 74 16.18 56.04 -6.79
N ASN A 75 15.02 56.65 -7.08
CA ASN A 75 13.89 56.68 -6.16
C ASN A 75 13.31 55.27 -5.92
N PRO A 76 13.33 54.73 -4.68
CA PRO A 76 12.87 53.37 -4.38
C PRO A 76 11.36 53.17 -4.58
N ASN A 77 10.57 54.25 -4.58
CA ASN A 77 9.10 54.20 -4.74
C ASN A 77 8.63 53.84 -6.16
N LEU A 78 9.47 53.93 -7.19
CA LEU A 78 9.11 53.55 -8.57
C LEU A 78 9.18 52.03 -8.82
N LEU A 79 9.77 51.27 -7.90
CA LEU A 79 10.02 49.83 -8.02
C LEU A 79 9.28 49.00 -6.97
N SER A 80 8.31 49.57 -6.24
CA SER A 80 7.55 48.84 -5.23
C SER A 80 6.32 48.17 -5.85
N PRO A 81 6.38 46.90 -6.30
CA PRO A 81 5.15 46.17 -6.51
C PRO A 81 4.43 46.08 -5.15
N SER A 82 3.16 46.48 -5.14
CA SER A 82 2.23 46.15 -4.06
C SER A 82 2.41 44.67 -3.71
N PHE A 83 2.75 44.38 -2.46
CA PHE A 83 2.90 43.01 -1.97
C PHE A 83 1.50 42.38 -1.86
N ALA A 84 0.91 42.01 -2.98
CA ALA A 84 -0.16 41.04 -3.00
C ALA A 84 0.53 39.68 -2.79
N PRO A 85 0.31 38.98 -1.65
CA PRO A 85 0.82 37.63 -1.52
C PRO A 85 0.20 36.81 -2.65
N ALA A 86 1.03 36.37 -3.61
CA ALA A 86 0.56 35.46 -4.65
C ALA A 86 -0.07 34.26 -3.95
N SER A 87 -1.33 33.95 -4.28
CA SER A 87 -2.04 32.84 -3.67
C SER A 87 -1.28 31.55 -3.98
N PHE A 88 -0.72 30.94 -2.95
CA PHE A 88 0.05 29.71 -3.10
C PHE A 88 -0.84 28.62 -3.68
N HIS A 89 -0.48 28.15 -4.87
CA HIS A 89 -1.09 27.00 -5.51
C HIS A 89 -0.03 25.90 -5.63
N PRO A 90 -0.18 24.78 -4.91
CA PRO A 90 0.74 23.67 -5.05
C PRO A 90 0.66 23.09 -6.46
N ALA A 91 1.79 22.59 -6.97
CA ALA A 91 1.85 21.97 -8.28
C ALA A 91 0.90 20.75 -8.34
N ALA A 92 0.24 20.54 -9.48
CA ALA A 92 -0.64 19.40 -9.68
C ALA A 92 0.07 18.04 -9.46
N SER A 93 1.36 17.97 -9.79
CA SER A 93 2.22 16.81 -9.50
C SER A 93 2.39 16.56 -8.01
N SER A 94 2.60 17.60 -7.20
CA SER A 94 2.69 17.50 -5.74
C SER A 94 1.41 16.99 -5.12
N ILE A 95 0.25 17.47 -5.59
CA ILE A 95 -1.06 16.97 -5.14
C ILE A 95 -1.19 15.48 -5.49
N ALA A 96 -0.95 15.11 -6.75
CA ALA A 96 -1.07 13.72 -7.21
C ALA A 96 -0.16 12.75 -6.43
N VAL A 97 1.11 13.12 -6.19
CA VAL A 97 2.06 12.31 -5.41
C VAL A 97 1.56 12.10 -3.98
N ASN A 98 1.16 13.18 -3.29
CA ASN A 98 0.67 13.08 -1.92
C ASN A 98 -0.60 12.21 -1.87
N THR A 99 -1.54 12.40 -2.80
CA THR A 99 -2.74 11.56 -2.90
C THR A 99 -2.39 10.08 -3.06
N LEU A 100 -1.47 9.73 -3.98
CA LEU A 100 -1.01 8.36 -4.18
C LEU A 100 -0.38 7.76 -2.91
N TRP A 101 0.45 8.52 -2.20
CA TRP A 101 1.09 8.06 -0.98
C TRP A 101 0.11 7.90 0.19
N PHE A 102 -0.87 8.80 0.34
CA PHE A 102 -1.94 8.64 1.33
C PHE A 102 -2.80 7.41 1.05
N PHE A 103 -3.19 7.18 -0.20
CA PHE A 103 -3.93 5.96 -0.57
C PHE A 103 -3.10 4.70 -0.35
N SER A 104 -1.82 4.72 -0.73
CA SER A 104 -0.88 3.63 -0.46
C SER A 104 -0.82 3.30 1.03
N LEU A 105 -0.61 4.31 1.89
CA LEU A 105 -0.57 4.13 3.34
C LEU A 105 -1.88 3.57 3.88
N ALA A 106 -3.02 4.15 3.47
CA ALA A 106 -4.34 3.70 3.90
C ALA A 106 -4.59 2.23 3.54
N PHE A 107 -4.28 1.82 2.31
CA PHE A 107 -4.40 0.42 1.90
C PHE A 107 -3.46 -0.51 2.66
N GLY A 108 -2.22 -0.09 2.94
CA GLY A 108 -1.29 -0.84 3.78
C GLY A 108 -1.85 -1.08 5.19
N LEU A 109 -2.43 -0.05 5.82
CA LEU A 109 -3.07 -0.16 7.13
C LEU A 109 -4.31 -1.04 7.11
N VAL A 110 -5.14 -0.94 6.07
CA VAL A 110 -6.29 -1.83 5.87
C VAL A 110 -5.84 -3.29 5.72
N CYS A 111 -4.73 -3.55 5.03
CA CYS A 111 -4.15 -4.89 4.94
C CYS A 111 -3.70 -5.41 6.30
N ALA A 112 -3.01 -4.58 7.10
CA ALA A 112 -2.59 -4.96 8.45
C ALA A 112 -3.80 -5.27 9.36
N LEU A 113 -4.86 -4.45 9.30
CA LEU A 113 -6.09 -4.69 10.05
C LEU A 113 -6.77 -5.99 9.59
N GLY A 114 -6.91 -6.19 8.28
CA GLY A 114 -7.50 -7.40 7.69
C GLY A 114 -6.72 -8.65 8.08
N ALA A 115 -5.40 -8.60 8.05
CA ALA A 115 -4.54 -9.72 8.44
C ALA A 115 -4.72 -10.08 9.92
N ASN A 116 -4.78 -9.08 10.81
CA ASN A 116 -5.07 -9.29 12.22
C ASN A 116 -6.46 -9.93 12.44
N MET A 117 -7.47 -9.50 11.70
CA MET A 117 -8.82 -10.09 11.76
C MET A 117 -8.81 -11.56 11.33
N VAL A 118 -8.17 -11.89 10.20
CA VAL A 118 -8.02 -13.27 9.75
C VAL A 118 -7.33 -14.14 10.80
N GLN A 119 -6.26 -13.63 11.42
CA GLN A 119 -5.59 -14.36 12.50
C GLN A 119 -6.51 -14.58 13.71
N GLN A 120 -7.32 -13.60 14.10
CA GLN A 120 -8.30 -13.74 15.18
C GLN A 120 -9.36 -14.79 14.83
N TRP A 121 -9.91 -14.76 13.61
CA TRP A 121 -10.89 -15.73 13.13
C TRP A 121 -10.32 -17.14 13.08
N ALA A 122 -9.10 -17.30 12.57
CA ALA A 122 -8.42 -18.59 12.48
C ALA A 122 -8.17 -19.20 13.88
N ARG A 123 -7.75 -18.39 14.85
CA ARG A 123 -7.62 -18.83 16.26
C ARG A 123 -8.97 -19.22 16.87
N ASN A 124 -10.00 -18.40 16.65
CA ASN A 124 -11.34 -18.67 17.19
C ASN A 124 -11.93 -19.96 16.60
N TYR A 125 -11.72 -20.21 15.30
CA TYR A 125 -12.14 -21.44 14.63
C TYR A 125 -11.54 -22.68 15.30
N LEU A 126 -10.21 -22.69 15.51
CA LEU A 126 -9.54 -23.83 16.15
C LEU A 126 -10.00 -24.04 17.60
N GLN A 127 -10.09 -22.96 18.38
CA GLN A 127 -10.57 -23.03 19.77
C GLN A 127 -12.00 -23.58 19.87
N LEU A 128 -12.88 -23.23 18.93
CA LEU A 128 -14.27 -23.67 18.93
C LEU A 128 -14.40 -25.17 18.64
N ILE A 129 -13.49 -25.72 17.83
CA ILE A 129 -13.41 -27.15 17.51
C ILE A 129 -12.78 -27.93 18.67
N GLU A 130 -11.69 -27.43 19.26
CA GLU A 130 -10.93 -28.12 20.31
C GLU A 130 -11.65 -28.16 21.67
N ARG A 131 -12.50 -27.18 21.99
CA ARG A 131 -13.26 -27.11 23.26
C ARG A 131 -14.33 -28.21 23.43
N ARG A 132 -14.51 -29.12 22.49
CA ARG A 132 -15.63 -30.09 22.48
C ARG A 132 -15.12 -31.54 22.60
N PRO A 133 -15.40 -32.24 23.72
CA PRO A 133 -14.87 -33.59 23.96
C PRO A 133 -15.57 -34.70 23.17
N ALA A 134 -16.82 -34.49 22.73
CA ALA A 134 -17.58 -35.51 22.02
C ALA A 134 -17.31 -35.49 20.49
N PRO A 135 -16.81 -36.58 19.88
CA PRO A 135 -16.38 -36.59 18.48
C PRO A 135 -17.51 -36.33 17.48
N GLY A 136 -18.73 -36.79 17.76
CA GLY A 136 -19.90 -36.54 16.89
C GLY A 136 -20.35 -35.06 16.89
N LYS A 137 -20.32 -34.40 18.06
CA LYS A 137 -20.65 -32.95 18.16
C LYS A 137 -19.56 -32.10 17.51
N ARG A 138 -18.28 -32.50 17.66
CA ARG A 138 -17.12 -31.84 17.01
C ARG A 138 -17.23 -31.88 15.48
N ALA A 139 -17.57 -33.04 14.91
CA ALA A 139 -17.73 -33.19 13.46
C ALA A 139 -18.84 -32.31 12.88
N ARG A 140 -20.01 -32.22 13.54
CA ARG A 140 -21.15 -31.41 13.08
C ARG A 140 -20.89 -29.91 13.14
N ILE A 141 -20.20 -29.45 14.18
CA ILE A 141 -19.81 -28.04 14.32
C ILE A 141 -18.75 -27.67 13.28
N ARG A 142 -17.75 -28.54 13.06
CA ARG A 142 -16.74 -28.35 12.02
C ARG A 142 -17.38 -28.22 10.64
N SER A 143 -18.30 -29.13 10.28
CA SER A 143 -18.96 -29.09 8.98
C SER A 143 -19.74 -27.79 8.80
N PHE A 144 -20.48 -27.35 9.83
CA PHE A 144 -21.21 -26.08 9.83
C PHE A 144 -20.28 -24.87 9.67
N LEU A 145 -19.16 -24.82 10.40
CA LEU A 145 -18.19 -23.72 10.29
C LEU A 145 -17.47 -23.71 8.93
N TYR A 146 -17.15 -24.89 8.39
CA TYR A 146 -16.53 -25.01 7.07
C TYR A 146 -17.48 -24.55 5.96
N GLU A 147 -18.74 -24.92 6.05
CA GLU A 147 -19.79 -24.42 5.15
C GLU A 147 -19.94 -22.90 5.26
N GLY A 148 -19.81 -22.34 6.46
CA GLY A 148 -19.71 -20.90 6.67
C GLY A 148 -18.50 -20.26 5.97
N ILE A 149 -17.30 -20.84 6.09
CA ILE A 149 -16.07 -20.37 5.41
C ILE A 149 -16.28 -20.30 3.89
N GLU A 150 -16.96 -21.28 3.33
CA GLU A 150 -17.26 -21.34 1.89
C GLU A 150 -18.34 -20.33 1.49
N THR A 151 -19.44 -20.27 2.24
CA THR A 151 -20.57 -19.36 2.00
C THR A 151 -20.15 -17.89 2.07
N PHE A 152 -19.36 -17.52 3.08
CA PHE A 152 -18.84 -16.15 3.26
C PHE A 152 -17.55 -15.88 2.48
N ARG A 153 -17.07 -16.85 1.68
CA ARG A 153 -15.89 -16.74 0.82
C ARG A 153 -14.65 -16.25 1.57
N MET A 154 -14.43 -16.72 2.80
CA MET A 154 -13.32 -16.28 3.64
C MET A 154 -11.95 -16.49 2.97
N LYS A 155 -11.81 -17.55 2.16
CA LYS A 155 -10.62 -17.77 1.30
C LYS A 155 -10.34 -16.60 0.35
N ALA A 156 -11.38 -15.98 -0.22
CA ALA A 156 -11.21 -14.84 -1.11
C ALA A 156 -10.76 -13.59 -0.34
N VAL A 157 -11.20 -13.41 0.91
CA VAL A 157 -10.74 -12.33 1.79
C VAL A 157 -9.27 -12.52 2.14
N VAL A 158 -8.87 -13.73 2.52
CA VAL A 158 -7.48 -14.12 2.80
C VAL A 158 -6.57 -13.85 1.60
N GLU A 159 -7.03 -14.15 0.37
CA GLU A 159 -6.29 -13.86 -0.87
C GLU A 159 -6.29 -12.37 -1.25
N ALA A 160 -7.36 -11.63 -0.93
CA ALA A 160 -7.50 -10.22 -1.27
C ALA A 160 -6.57 -9.32 -0.47
N ILE A 161 -6.24 -9.67 0.78
CA ILE A 161 -5.35 -8.89 1.64
C ILE A 161 -3.96 -8.71 1.00
N PRO A 162 -3.21 -9.79 0.62
CA PRO A 162 -1.94 -9.63 -0.07
C PRO A 162 -2.09 -8.95 -1.44
N ALA A 163 -3.20 -9.13 -2.16
CA ALA A 163 -3.44 -8.41 -3.41
C ALA A 163 -3.53 -6.90 -3.18
N LEU A 164 -4.27 -6.46 -2.18
CA LEU A 164 -4.41 -5.05 -1.82
C LEU A 164 -3.07 -4.45 -1.36
N LEU A 165 -2.25 -5.24 -0.68
CA LEU A 165 -0.90 -4.84 -0.27
C LEU A 165 0.02 -4.61 -1.49
N HIS A 166 -0.06 -5.44 -2.52
CA HIS A 166 0.68 -5.21 -3.77
C HIS A 166 0.18 -3.94 -4.48
N VAL A 167 -1.13 -3.71 -4.53
CA VAL A 167 -1.70 -2.48 -5.10
C VAL A 167 -1.14 -1.26 -4.37
N SER A 168 -1.14 -1.28 -3.04
CA SER A 168 -0.54 -0.25 -2.19
C SER A 168 0.94 0.01 -2.55
N LEU A 169 1.75 -1.05 -2.67
CA LEU A 169 3.16 -0.95 -3.07
C LEU A 169 3.34 -0.28 -4.45
N PHE A 170 2.53 -0.66 -5.45
CA PHE A 170 2.60 -0.06 -6.78
C PHE A 170 2.18 1.43 -6.77
N LEU A 171 1.14 1.79 -6.01
CA LEU A 171 0.75 3.20 -5.83
C LEU A 171 1.91 4.02 -5.27
N PHE A 172 2.60 3.49 -4.26
CA PHE A 172 3.78 4.14 -3.69
C PHE A 172 4.91 4.32 -4.71
N LEU A 173 5.26 3.27 -5.45
CA LEU A 173 6.33 3.32 -6.45
C LEU A 173 6.02 4.29 -7.60
N ILE A 174 4.76 4.34 -8.06
CA ILE A 174 4.33 5.32 -9.06
C ILE A 174 4.48 6.74 -8.51
N GLY A 175 4.01 6.99 -7.29
CA GLY A 175 4.18 8.29 -6.62
C GLY A 175 5.65 8.67 -6.47
N LEU A 176 6.51 7.71 -6.14
CA LEU A 176 7.96 7.92 -6.03
C LEU A 176 8.58 8.35 -7.36
N VAL A 177 8.25 7.68 -8.46
CA VAL A 177 8.75 8.06 -9.79
C VAL A 177 8.29 9.48 -10.17
N ILE A 178 7.02 9.83 -9.95
CA ILE A 178 6.47 11.16 -10.20
C ILE A 178 7.18 12.22 -9.35
N PHE A 179 7.46 11.91 -8.08
CA PHE A 179 8.18 12.79 -7.16
C PHE A 179 9.62 13.08 -7.61
N LEU A 180 10.31 12.10 -8.23
CA LEU A 180 11.69 12.24 -8.65
C LEU A 180 11.88 13.06 -9.93
N PHE A 181 10.89 13.08 -10.83
CA PHE A 181 10.97 13.80 -12.11
C PHE A 181 11.41 15.28 -11.99
N PRO A 182 10.80 16.11 -11.13
CA PRO A 182 11.22 17.51 -10.98
C PRO A 182 12.57 17.68 -10.27
N ILE A 183 13.05 16.66 -9.54
CA ILE A 183 14.29 16.74 -8.77
C ILE A 183 15.49 16.39 -9.65
N SER A 184 15.44 15.25 -10.34
CA SER A 184 16.51 14.80 -11.22
C SER A 184 16.04 13.78 -12.24
N LEU A 185 16.12 14.17 -13.51
CA LEU A 185 15.78 13.30 -14.64
C LEU A 185 16.55 11.95 -14.66
N PRO A 186 17.88 11.87 -14.37
CA PRO A 186 18.59 10.58 -14.41
C PRO A 186 18.12 9.62 -13.32
N ILE A 187 17.80 10.11 -12.11
CA ILE A 187 17.32 9.24 -11.03
C ILE A 187 15.87 8.83 -11.29
N ALA A 188 15.03 9.75 -11.80
CA ALA A 188 13.64 9.45 -12.16
C ALA A 188 13.55 8.36 -13.24
N THR A 189 14.37 8.45 -14.29
CA THR A 189 14.36 7.49 -15.42
C THR A 189 14.88 6.12 -15.02
N THR A 190 15.93 6.05 -14.19
CA THR A 190 16.42 4.77 -13.65
C THR A 190 15.36 4.11 -12.75
N MET A 191 14.69 4.87 -11.89
CA MET A 191 13.62 4.34 -11.05
C MET A 191 12.40 3.90 -11.87
N LEU A 192 12.05 4.64 -12.93
CA LEU A 192 11.00 4.24 -13.87
C LEU A 192 11.34 2.93 -14.58
N ALA A 193 12.58 2.74 -15.02
CA ALA A 193 13.02 1.49 -15.67
C ALA A 193 12.88 0.29 -14.73
N ILE A 194 13.27 0.45 -13.45
CA ILE A 194 13.08 -0.58 -12.41
C ILE A 194 11.60 -0.87 -12.21
N LEU A 195 10.75 0.16 -12.10
CA LEU A 195 9.30 -0.01 -11.94
C LEU A 195 8.69 -0.79 -13.12
N VAL A 196 9.03 -0.42 -14.35
CA VAL A 196 8.56 -1.11 -15.56
C VAL A 196 8.99 -2.57 -15.56
N LEU A 197 10.24 -2.87 -15.20
CA LEU A 197 10.75 -4.24 -15.11
C LEU A 197 9.98 -5.06 -14.07
N VAL A 198 9.75 -4.51 -12.88
CA VAL A 198 9.02 -5.18 -11.79
C VAL A 198 7.56 -5.43 -12.20
N VAL A 199 6.89 -4.44 -12.79
CA VAL A 199 5.51 -4.58 -13.27
C VAL A 199 5.43 -5.60 -14.39
N ALA A 200 6.36 -5.58 -15.35
CA ALA A 200 6.41 -6.57 -16.43
C ALA A 200 6.59 -7.99 -15.88
N MET A 201 7.53 -8.19 -14.95
CA MET A 201 7.73 -9.48 -14.29
C MET A 201 6.46 -9.92 -13.54
N TYR A 202 5.83 -9.02 -12.80
CA TYR A 202 4.59 -9.29 -12.07
C TYR A 202 3.43 -9.71 -13.00
N MET A 203 3.28 -9.03 -14.14
CA MET A 203 2.29 -9.36 -15.16
C MET A 203 2.57 -10.71 -15.79
N VAL A 204 3.83 -11.03 -16.11
CA VAL A 204 4.22 -12.35 -16.62
C VAL A 204 3.82 -13.44 -15.63
N VAL A 205 4.20 -13.31 -14.36
CA VAL A 205 3.87 -14.32 -13.33
C VAL A 205 2.36 -14.44 -13.09
N THR A 206 1.58 -13.37 -13.31
CA THR A 206 0.12 -13.39 -13.17
C THR A 206 -0.60 -14.00 -14.38
N ILE A 207 -0.07 -13.81 -15.60
CA ILE A 207 -0.66 -14.30 -16.86
C ILE A 207 -0.22 -15.75 -17.16
N LEU A 208 0.99 -16.15 -16.78
CA LEU A 208 1.56 -17.48 -17.06
C LEU A 208 0.63 -18.66 -16.65
N PRO A 209 -0.07 -18.61 -15.50
CA PRO A 209 -1.00 -19.67 -15.08
C PRO A 209 -2.30 -19.73 -15.90
N ILE A 210 -2.63 -18.67 -16.64
CA ILE A 210 -3.79 -18.61 -17.54
C ILE A 210 -3.51 -19.44 -18.80
N TYR A 211 -2.27 -19.38 -19.30
CA TYR A 211 -1.86 -20.09 -20.51
C TYR A 211 -1.38 -21.52 -20.20
N TYR A 212 -0.60 -21.69 -19.14
CA TYR A 212 -0.05 -22.98 -18.71
C TYR A 212 -0.70 -23.44 -17.41
N ARG A 213 -1.67 -24.34 -17.52
CA ARG A 213 -2.43 -24.87 -16.38
C ARG A 213 -1.60 -25.69 -15.38
N HIS A 214 -0.39 -26.10 -15.78
CA HIS A 214 0.59 -26.82 -14.95
C HIS A 214 1.60 -25.89 -14.24
N CYS A 215 1.47 -24.57 -14.39
CA CYS A 215 2.44 -23.65 -13.82
C CYS A 215 2.26 -23.53 -12.29
N PRO A 216 3.33 -23.69 -11.48
CA PRO A 216 3.26 -23.65 -10.02
C PRO A 216 3.10 -22.23 -9.46
N TYR A 217 3.29 -21.20 -10.29
CA TYR A 217 3.15 -19.81 -9.85
C TYR A 217 1.69 -19.47 -9.59
N ARG A 218 1.37 -19.07 -8.37
CA ARG A 218 0.07 -18.50 -8.00
C ARG A 218 0.29 -17.13 -7.40
N THR A 219 -0.16 -16.09 -8.11
CA THR A 219 -0.25 -14.74 -7.55
C THR A 219 -1.62 -14.54 -6.91
N PRO A 220 -1.75 -13.72 -5.85
CA PRO A 220 -3.06 -13.46 -5.25
C PRO A 220 -4.05 -12.81 -6.24
N LEU A 221 -3.56 -12.14 -7.29
CA LEU A 221 -4.38 -11.58 -8.39
C LEU A 221 -4.75 -12.60 -9.48
N SER A 222 -4.09 -13.75 -9.57
CA SER A 222 -4.44 -14.80 -10.55
C SER A 222 -5.78 -15.47 -10.24
N SER A 223 -6.17 -15.59 -8.96
CA SER A 223 -7.42 -16.20 -8.50
C SER A 223 -8.67 -15.44 -8.96
N PRO A 224 -8.78 -14.11 -8.77
CA PRO A 224 -9.87 -13.30 -9.33
C PRO A 224 -9.89 -13.31 -10.86
N CYS A 225 -8.72 -13.20 -11.50
CA CYS A 225 -8.61 -13.15 -12.96
C CYS A 225 -9.11 -14.45 -13.62
N TRP A 226 -8.82 -15.61 -13.01
CA TRP A 226 -9.30 -16.90 -13.46
C TRP A 226 -10.82 -17.08 -13.37
N ARG A 227 -11.50 -16.35 -12.47
CA ARG A 227 -12.97 -16.32 -12.36
C ARG A 227 -13.64 -15.38 -13.37
N ILE A 228 -12.92 -14.38 -13.86
CA ILE A 228 -13.46 -13.40 -14.83
C ILE A 228 -13.35 -13.95 -16.26
N PHE A 229 -12.33 -14.75 -16.54
CA PHE A 229 -12.08 -15.37 -17.85
C PHE A 229 -12.82 -16.71 -18.08
N ARG A 230 -13.74 -17.11 -17.21
CA ARG A 230 -14.57 -18.32 -17.35
C ARG A 230 -16.03 -17.99 -17.10
#